data_AF-A0A5K1A0L7-F1
#
_entry.id   AF-A0A5K1A0L7-F1
#
_cell.length_a   1.000
_cell.length_b   1.000
_cell.length_c   1.000
_cell.angle_alpha   90.00
_cell.angle_beta   90.00
_cell.angle_gamma   90.00
#
_symmetry.space_group_name_H-M   'P 1'
#
loop_
_entity.id
_entity.type
_entity.pdbx_description
1 polymer ?
#
loop_
_entity_poly.entity_id
_entity_poly.type
_entity_poly.pdbx_seq_one_letter_code
_entity_poly.pdbx_strand_id
1 'polypeptide(L)'
;VVFSNEFKKSFMKLASLHTKKFIISFLLKLAGGWRPKMWMRTEESASQLVNHHKIEGLQLVWTVDVIKDSVLVQILKVWDILPPAGVPKLVKRLENIFLMYTDIYTNYCKTRHIQG
;
A
#
# COMPACT_ATOMS: atom_id res chain seq x y z
N VAL A 1 0.20 10.07 4.50
CA VAL A 1 0.76 8.70 4.54
C VAL A 1 0.65 8.16 5.95
N VAL A 2 0.21 6.91 6.13
CA VAL A 2 0.06 6.26 7.43
C VAL A 2 0.89 4.98 7.44
N PHE A 3 1.59 4.72 8.55
CA PHE A 3 2.45 3.55 8.73
C PHE A 3 1.88 2.63 9.80
N SER A 4 1.72 1.35 9.49
CA SER A 4 1.37 0.32 10.47
C SER A 4 2.47 0.14 11.52
N ASN A 5 2.13 -0.52 12.63
CA ASN A 5 3.12 -0.84 13.65
C ASN A 5 4.08 -1.93 13.17
N GLU A 6 3.59 -2.87 12.37
CA GLU A 6 4.34 -3.94 11.72
C GLU A 6 5.44 -3.35 10.83
N PHE A 7 5.09 -2.41 9.94
CA PHE A 7 6.05 -1.70 9.10
C PHE A 7 7.11 -1.01 9.94
N LYS A 8 6.73 -0.26 10.98
CA LYS A 8 7.69 0.43 11.85
C LYS A 8 8.69 -0.57 12.46
N LYS A 9 8.21 -1.71 12.97
CA LYS A 9 9.05 -2.77 13.54
C LYS A 9 9.99 -3.38 12.48
N SER A 10 9.45 -3.75 11.31
CA SER A 10 10.21 -4.37 10.23
C SER A 10 11.26 -3.42 9.65
N PHE A 11 10.89 -2.15 9.44
CA PHE A 11 11.78 -1.12 8.95
C PHE A 11 12.94 -0.84 9.91
N MET A 12 12.67 -0.78 11.22
CA MET A 12 13.72 -0.59 12.23
C MET A 12 14.74 -1.73 12.23
N LYS A 13 14.28 -2.97 12.00
CA LYS A 13 15.11 -4.19 11.94
C LYS A 13 16.00 -4.30 10.69
N LEU A 14 15.79 -3.47 9.66
CA LEU A 14 16.63 -3.51 8.47
C LEU A 14 18.08 -3.14 8.83
N ALA A 15 19.03 -4.00 8.48
CA ALA A 15 20.45 -3.77 8.74
C ALA A 15 21.06 -2.76 7.73
N SER A 16 20.65 -2.85 6.46
CA SER A 16 21.24 -2.03 5.40
C SER A 16 20.66 -0.62 5.38
N LEU A 17 21.53 0.37 5.61
CA LEU A 17 21.20 1.80 5.50
C LEU A 17 20.82 2.17 4.06
N HIS A 18 21.41 1.51 3.07
CA HIS A 18 21.07 1.69 1.66
C HIS A 18 19.60 1.33 1.41
N THR A 19 19.16 0.16 1.88
CA THR A 19 17.75 -0.28 1.76
C THR A 19 16.81 0.70 2.44
N LYS A 20 17.15 1.17 3.65
CA LYS A 20 16.35 2.16 4.39
C LYS A 20 16.17 3.45 3.58
N LYS A 21 17.27 3.99 3.02
CA LYS A 21 17.22 5.19 2.16
C LYS A 21 16.38 4.97 0.91
N PHE A 22 16.53 3.81 0.27
CA PHE A 22 15.74 3.47 -0.92
C PHE A 22 14.25 3.43 -0.61
N ILE A 23 13.85 2.76 0.49
CA ILE A 23 12.45 2.69 0.92
C ILE A 23 11.90 4.09 1.22
N ILE A 24 12.64 4.93 1.94
CA ILE A 24 12.21 6.30 2.23
C ILE A 24 12.02 7.09 0.92
N SER A 25 12.98 7.02 -0.01
CA SER A 25 12.87 7.68 -1.32
C SER A 25 11.67 7.20 -2.12
N PHE A 26 11.41 5.89 -2.12
CA PHE A 26 10.25 5.30 -2.77
C PHE A 26 8.93 5.80 -2.15
N LEU A 27 8.85 5.82 -0.81
CA LEU A 27 7.67 6.33 -0.09
C LEU A 27 7.44 7.82 -0.32
N LEU A 28 8.50 8.63 -0.40
CA LEU A 28 8.40 10.05 -0.74
C LEU A 28 7.84 10.25 -2.15
N LYS A 29 8.30 9.45 -3.13
CA LYS A 29 7.73 9.48 -4.49
C LYS A 29 6.23 9.14 -4.46
N LEU A 30 5.85 8.06 -3.79
CA LEU A 30 4.43 7.68 -3.67
C LEU A 30 3.59 8.77 -2.99
N ALA A 31 4.12 9.38 -1.93
CA ALA A 31 3.46 10.48 -1.23
C ALA A 31 3.30 11.72 -2.11
N GLY A 32 4.27 12.00 -2.99
CA GLY A 32 4.23 13.06 -3.99
C GLY A 32 3.33 12.76 -5.19
N GLY A 33 2.45 11.76 -5.10
CA GLY A 33 1.48 11.45 -6.15
C GLY A 33 2.04 10.60 -7.29
N TRP A 34 3.29 10.15 -7.22
CA TRP A 34 3.81 9.18 -8.19
C TRP A 34 3.03 7.87 -8.07
N ARG A 35 2.29 7.52 -9.13
CA ARG A 35 1.56 6.26 -9.24
C ARG A 35 2.21 5.41 -10.32
N PRO A 36 2.93 4.34 -9.95
CA PRO A 36 3.44 3.39 -10.94
C PRO A 36 2.28 2.92 -11.82
N LYS A 37 2.46 2.95 -13.15
CA LYS A 37 1.44 2.47 -14.11
C LYS A 37 1.01 1.07 -13.70
N MET A 38 -0.23 0.94 -13.25
CA MET A 38 -0.78 -0.31 -12.73
C MET A 38 -0.72 -1.37 -13.84
N TRP A 39 0.01 -2.44 -13.53
CA TRP A 39 -0.16 -3.80 -14.03
C TRP A 39 -1.65 -4.10 -14.28
N MET A 40 -1.93 -4.68 -15.44
CA MET A 40 -3.26 -4.81 -16.03
C MET A 40 -4.31 -5.34 -15.04
N ARG A 41 -5.34 -4.52 -14.83
CA ARG A 41 -6.59 -4.87 -14.14
C ARG A 41 -7.39 -5.79 -15.05
N THR A 42 -7.67 -7.01 -14.61
CA THR A 42 -8.63 -7.89 -15.32
C THR A 42 -9.60 -8.64 -14.42
N GLU A 43 -9.57 -8.54 -13.09
CA GLU A 43 -10.53 -9.28 -12.25
C GLU A 43 -11.04 -8.53 -11.00
N GLU A 44 -12.29 -8.75 -10.61
CA GLU A 44 -13.00 -8.03 -9.54
C GLU A 44 -12.62 -8.46 -8.10
N SER A 45 -11.37 -8.83 -7.84
CA SER A 45 -10.95 -9.29 -6.51
C SER A 45 -10.41 -8.17 -5.62
N ALA A 46 -10.71 -8.25 -4.30
CA ALA A 46 -10.19 -7.34 -3.27
C ALA A 46 -8.65 -7.32 -3.20
N SER A 47 -8.00 -8.37 -3.71
CA SER A 47 -6.54 -8.48 -3.85
C SER A 47 -5.92 -7.30 -4.61
N GLN A 48 -6.65 -6.69 -5.56
CA GLN A 48 -6.16 -5.60 -6.40
C GLN A 48 -5.93 -4.28 -5.64
N LEU A 49 -6.48 -4.16 -4.43
CA LEU A 49 -6.27 -2.98 -3.60
C LEU A 49 -4.90 -2.98 -2.93
N VAL A 50 -4.25 -4.15 -2.85
CA VAL A 50 -2.92 -4.32 -2.26
C VAL A 50 -1.85 -4.13 -3.32
N ASN A 51 -1.00 -3.13 -3.11
CA ASN A 51 0.16 -2.86 -3.94
C ASN A 51 1.42 -3.41 -3.25
N HIS A 52 2.37 -3.88 -4.06
CA HIS A 52 3.67 -4.30 -3.55
C HIS A 52 4.81 -3.96 -4.50
N HIS A 53 6.01 -3.80 -3.96
CA HIS A 53 7.23 -3.55 -4.71
C HIS A 53 8.41 -4.29 -4.10
N LYS A 54 9.17 -4.99 -4.95
CA LYS A 54 10.35 -5.75 -4.54
C LYS A 54 11.53 -4.81 -4.32
N ILE A 55 12.15 -4.88 -3.15
CA ILE A 55 13.33 -4.10 -2.76
C ILE A 55 14.31 -5.05 -2.09
N GLU A 56 15.45 -5.32 -2.75
CA GLU A 56 16.55 -6.12 -2.18
C GLU A 56 16.09 -7.45 -1.52
N GLY A 57 15.21 -8.18 -2.20
CA GLY A 57 14.71 -9.48 -1.70
C GLY A 57 13.56 -9.39 -0.69
N LEU A 58 13.17 -8.19 -0.28
CA LEU A 58 11.96 -7.91 0.51
C LEU A 58 10.85 -7.35 -0.38
N GLN A 59 9.63 -7.32 0.16
CA GLN A 59 8.46 -6.75 -0.48
C GLN A 59 7.91 -5.63 0.41
N LEU A 60 7.88 -4.41 -0.10
CA LEU A 60 7.15 -3.30 0.52
C LEU A 60 5.69 -3.40 0.10
N VAL A 61 4.77 -3.42 1.06
CA VAL A 61 3.33 -3.60 0.80
C VAL A 61 2.54 -2.40 1.30
N TRP A 62 1.68 -1.84 0.46
CA TRP A 62 0.85 -0.68 0.79
C TRP A 62 -0.51 -0.72 0.07
N THR A 63 -1.48 0.04 0.58
CA THR A 63 -2.78 0.26 -0.07
C THR A 63 -3.02 1.76 -0.23
N VAL A 64 -3.93 2.11 -1.13
CA VAL A 64 -4.49 3.46 -1.22
C VAL A 64 -5.91 3.36 -0.72
N ASP A 65 -6.17 3.94 0.44
CA ASP A 65 -7.50 3.96 1.06
C ASP A 65 -8.12 5.37 0.91
N VAL A 66 -9.43 5.51 1.12
CA VAL A 66 -10.12 6.81 1.11
C VAL A 66 -10.83 7.03 2.43
N ILE A 67 -10.39 8.00 3.20
CA ILE A 67 -11.11 8.39 4.41
C ILE A 67 -12.07 9.52 4.05
N LYS A 68 -13.32 9.43 4.50
CA LYS A 68 -14.26 10.54 4.46
C LYS A 68 -14.14 11.32 5.76
N ASP A 69 -13.54 12.49 5.71
CA ASP A 69 -13.48 13.44 6.83
C ASP A 69 -13.82 14.84 6.31
N SER A 70 -15.09 15.24 6.42
CA SER A 70 -15.75 16.39 5.76
C SER A 70 -15.66 16.45 4.22
N VAL A 71 -14.55 15.98 3.65
CA VAL A 71 -14.20 15.75 2.25
C VAL A 71 -13.57 14.34 2.10
N LEU A 72 -13.54 13.81 0.88
CA LEU A 72 -12.88 12.52 0.59
C LEU A 72 -11.38 12.72 0.43
N VAL A 73 -10.58 12.07 1.27
CA VAL A 73 -9.12 12.17 1.26
C VAL A 73 -8.50 10.81 0.96
N GLN A 74 -7.67 10.74 -0.07
CA GLN A 74 -6.88 9.54 -0.36
C GLN A 74 -5.68 9.46 0.58
N ILE A 75 -5.52 8.32 1.25
CA ILE A 75 -4.39 8.06 2.13
C ILE A 75 -3.57 6.87 1.63
N LEU A 76 -2.24 7.05 1.61
CA LEU A 76 -1.31 5.95 1.41
C LEU A 76 -1.10 5.23 2.75
N LYS A 77 -1.49 3.96 2.83
CA LYS A 77 -1.31 3.14 4.04
C LYS A 77 -0.25 2.07 3.79
N VAL A 78 0.86 2.18 4.49
CA VAL A 78 2.00 1.25 4.39
C VAL A 78 1.85 0.17 5.45
N TRP A 79 1.76 -1.08 5.01
CA TRP A 79 1.36 -2.20 5.85
C TRP A 79 2.54 -2.97 6.41
N ASP A 80 3.56 -3.27 5.62
CA ASP A 80 4.77 -3.93 6.11
C ASP A 80 5.89 -3.88 5.06
N ILE A 81 7.11 -4.21 5.49
CA ILE A 81 8.18 -4.68 4.62
C ILE A 81 8.63 -6.06 5.09
N LEU A 82 8.43 -7.07 4.24
CA LEU A 82 8.57 -8.46 4.64
C LEU A 82 9.12 -9.34 3.51
N PRO A 83 9.67 -10.54 3.84
CA PRO A 83 10.07 -11.51 2.82
C PRO A 83 8.88 -11.92 1.93
N PRO A 84 9.11 -12.31 0.66
CA PRO A 84 8.06 -12.72 -0.26
C PRO A 84 7.12 -13.79 0.28
N ALA A 85 7.65 -14.75 1.06
CA ALA A 85 6.86 -15.81 1.69
C ALA A 85 5.79 -15.28 2.68
N GLY A 86 5.98 -14.10 3.25
CA GLY A 86 5.01 -13.48 4.17
C GLY A 86 3.89 -12.72 3.47
N VAL A 87 4.06 -12.34 2.21
CA VAL A 87 3.12 -11.50 1.46
C VAL A 87 1.73 -12.14 1.34
N PRO A 88 1.57 -13.44 0.97
CA PRO A 88 0.24 -14.04 0.84
C PRO A 88 -0.58 -13.98 2.13
N LYS A 89 0.06 -14.16 3.29
CA LYS A 89 -0.60 -14.05 4.60
C LYS A 89 -1.07 -12.64 4.88
N LEU A 90 -0.28 -11.63 4.53
CA LEU A 90 -0.66 -10.23 4.67
C LEU A 90 -1.81 -9.87 3.72
N VAL A 91 -1.70 -10.24 2.44
CA VAL A 91 -2.75 -10.00 1.42
C VAL A 91 -4.08 -10.58 1.88
N LYS A 92 -4.11 -11.85 2.32
CA LYS A 92 -5.33 -12.49 2.81
C LYS A 92 -5.97 -11.76 4.00
N ARG A 93 -5.15 -11.23 4.93
CA ARG A 93 -5.66 -10.43 6.04
C ARG A 93 -6.27 -9.11 5.55
N LEU A 94 -5.65 -8.47 4.56
CA LEU A 94 -6.14 -7.23 3.96
C LEU A 94 -7.42 -7.45 3.16
N GLU A 95 -7.52 -8.55 2.40
CA GLU A 95 -8.73 -8.94 1.69
C GLU A 95 -9.91 -9.10 2.65
N ASN A 96 -9.72 -9.79 3.78
CA ASN A 96 -10.76 -9.92 4.80
C ASN A 96 -11.21 -8.57 5.36
N ILE A 97 -10.29 -7.62 5.52
CA ILE A 97 -10.62 -6.26 5.94
C ILE A 97 -11.41 -5.53 4.83
N PHE A 98 -11.00 -5.70 3.57
CA PHE A 98 -11.66 -5.07 2.43
C PHE A 98 -13.05 -5.60 2.14
N LEU A 99 -13.30 -6.89 2.40
CA LEU A 99 -14.63 -7.48 2.31
C LEU A 99 -15.62 -6.87 3.32
N MET A 100 -15.14 -6.23 4.39
CA MET A 100 -15.99 -5.49 5.33
C MET A 100 -16.33 -4.07 4.84
N TYR A 101 -15.69 -3.56 3.77
CA TYR A 101 -16.03 -2.27 3.19
C TYR A 101 -17.16 -2.42 2.16
N THR A 102 -18.16 -1.54 2.23
CA THR A 102 -19.24 -1.45 1.22
C THR A 102 -18.71 -1.05 -0.15
N ASP A 103 -19.33 -1.53 -1.24
CA ASP A 103 -18.92 -1.29 -2.64
C ASP A 103 -18.66 0.19 -2.99
N ILE A 104 -19.39 1.10 -2.33
CA ILE A 104 -19.22 2.55 -2.45
C ILE A 104 -17.79 2.97 -2.09
N TYR A 105 -17.23 2.43 -1.00
CA TYR A 105 -15.88 2.74 -0.52
C TYR A 105 -14.81 2.20 -1.48
N THR A 106 -15.01 0.99 -2.00
CA THR A 106 -14.12 0.35 -2.98
C THR A 106 -14.04 1.15 -4.28
N ASN A 107 -15.15 1.74 -4.73
CA ASN A 107 -15.17 2.58 -5.94
C ASN A 107 -14.43 3.91 -5.72
N TYR A 108 -14.45 4.47 -4.51
CA TYR A 108 -13.68 5.67 -4.16
C TYR A 108 -12.17 5.41 -4.09
N CYS A 109 -11.73 4.26 -3.57
CA CYS A 109 -10.31 3.87 -3.61
C CYS A 109 -9.76 3.71 -5.04
N LYS A 110 -10.64 3.33 -5.98
CA LYS A 110 -10.28 3.12 -7.39
C LYS A 110 -10.31 4.41 -8.22
N THR A 111 -11.07 5.43 -7.80
CA THR A 111 -11.21 6.69 -8.55
C THR A 111 -9.94 7.54 -8.43
N ARG A 112 -9.46 8.03 -9.58
CA ARG A 112 -8.31 8.93 -9.64
C ARG A 112 -8.82 10.35 -9.38
N HIS A 113 -8.32 11.02 -8.34
CA HIS A 113 -8.42 12.48 -8.33
C HIS A 113 -7.45 13.00 -9.41
N ILE A 114 -8.00 13.57 -10.48
CA ILE A 114 -7.26 14.30 -11.51
C ILE A 114 -7.13 15.73 -11.00
N GLN A 115 -6.19 15.97 -10.09
CA GLN A 115 -5.67 17.31 -9.86
C GLN A 115 -4.33 17.18 -9.14
N GLY A 116 -3.28 17.46 -9.90
CA GLY A 116 -1.97 17.86 -9.40
C GLY A 116 -1.90 19.37 -9.29
#